data_AF-A0A521TIE5-F1
#
_entry.id   AF-A0A521TIE5-F1
#
_cell.length_a   1.000
_cell.length_b   1.000
_cell.length_c   1.000
_cell.angle_alpha   90.00
_cell.angle_beta   90.00
_cell.angle_gamma   90.00
#
_symmetry.space_group_name_H-M   'P 1'
#
loop_
_entity.id
_entity.type
_entity.pdbx_description
1 polymer ?
#
loop_
_entity_poly.entity_id
_entity_poly.type
_entity_poly.pdbx_seq_one_letter_code
_entity_poly.pdbx_strand_id
1 'polypeptide(L)'
;VSAGDDAARSIADKLPAAVVGQLGSFNDIRVLGDPPSDRRVPRVTGSVESDGTTTRVSVRLVDGANGAEMFADSFERPAADGAALVGDAARAASVAIRQRTVERQWARLQSSAHRNEAAIALYLRGAAHLSLRREDELQRSLALFRQAATVEPTFALAHASAAEALTLLGVFRQVPIMSALRDARASALKSLELDGNLPEGHAIFGYIEKLRFDFPAAEKSLRRAIELQPDFVDAHVRLSTVLLQQGSYGDALVEIKSALALEPNSVAAQSQFAVTLLLSRRYDEAIAEAKGFLKRHPGRPIGMEIIAEAELYRGNPAGAITHFREAIANEPRGSVDPTLVAGLAMSEARAGNVRVATDMLAELQARFEHGSGGTAAEVAAVQLALGRKQDALDWLTKSVTTGESEAGYLKINPRWDALRGTPAFEELVRSVRPRT
;
A
#
# COMPACT_ATOMS: atom_id res chain seq x y z
N VAL A 1 -17.60 -18.73 -35.22
CA VAL A 1 -18.22 -17.43 -34.86
C VAL A 1 -19.25 -17.74 -33.78
N SER A 2 -19.12 -17.42 -32.49
CA SER A 2 -18.14 -16.71 -31.64
C SER A 2 -18.48 -17.16 -30.19
N ALA A 3 -17.57 -17.74 -29.40
CA ALA A 3 -16.55 -17.09 -28.55
C ALA A 3 -17.13 -16.38 -27.29
N GLY A 4 -16.65 -16.79 -26.10
CA GLY A 4 -16.68 -15.95 -24.89
C GLY A 4 -17.01 -16.67 -23.57
N ASP A 5 -15.97 -17.00 -22.79
CA ASP A 5 -15.92 -16.98 -21.32
C ASP A 5 -16.82 -17.90 -20.47
N ASP A 6 -16.44 -19.19 -20.35
CA ASP A 6 -17.01 -20.07 -19.31
C ASP A 6 -15.97 -20.95 -18.57
N ALA A 7 -14.71 -20.49 -18.48
CA ALA A 7 -13.63 -21.19 -17.78
C ALA A 7 -13.18 -20.44 -16.51
N ALA A 8 -13.97 -20.52 -15.42
CA ALA A 8 -13.55 -20.10 -14.08
C ALA A 8 -14.47 -20.64 -12.98
N ARG A 9 -14.25 -21.87 -12.46
CA ARG A 9 -14.99 -22.40 -11.30
C ARG A 9 -14.18 -23.41 -10.44
N SER A 10 -13.96 -23.09 -9.14
CA SER A 10 -14.39 -23.90 -7.96
C SER A 10 -13.60 -23.66 -6.64
N ILE A 11 -14.33 -23.32 -5.55
CA ILE A 11 -13.94 -23.47 -4.12
C ILE A 11 -15.15 -24.04 -3.37
N ALA A 12 -15.02 -25.21 -2.72
CA ALA A 12 -15.71 -25.58 -1.46
C ALA A 12 -15.50 -27.07 -1.11
N ASP A 13 -15.05 -27.32 0.12
CA ASP A 13 -15.72 -28.20 1.08
C ASP A 13 -15.39 -27.66 2.48
N LYS A 14 -16.42 -27.28 3.26
CA LYS A 14 -16.41 -26.81 4.68
C LYS A 14 -15.99 -25.36 5.02
N LEU A 15 -15.93 -24.42 4.07
CA LEU A 15 -15.77 -22.99 4.42
C LEU A 15 -17.12 -22.34 4.80
N PRO A 16 -17.20 -21.55 5.90
CA PRO A 16 -18.40 -20.78 6.22
C PRO A 16 -18.82 -19.84 5.07
N ALA A 17 -20.12 -19.67 4.84
CA ALA A 17 -20.68 -18.87 3.73
C ALA A 17 -20.18 -17.42 3.67
N ALA A 18 -19.80 -16.82 4.81
CA ALA A 18 -19.20 -15.50 4.88
C ALA A 18 -17.77 -15.45 4.31
N VAL A 19 -16.97 -16.50 4.54
CA VAL A 19 -15.60 -16.64 4.00
C VAL A 19 -15.67 -16.82 2.50
N VAL A 20 -16.62 -17.65 2.07
CA VAL A 20 -17.00 -17.90 0.69
C VAL A 20 -17.39 -16.59 0.00
N GLY A 21 -18.23 -15.76 0.61
CA GLY A 21 -18.61 -14.45 0.08
C GLY A 21 -17.45 -13.45 -0.02
N GLN A 22 -16.58 -13.38 1.00
CA GLN A 22 -15.41 -12.48 0.98
C GLN A 22 -14.34 -12.93 -0.01
N LEU A 23 -14.05 -14.24 -0.08
CA LEU A 23 -13.23 -14.82 -1.14
C LEU A 23 -13.81 -14.44 -2.51
N GLY A 24 -15.13 -14.56 -2.68
CA GLY A 24 -15.89 -14.17 -3.88
C GLY A 24 -15.78 -12.70 -4.31
N SER A 25 -15.30 -11.82 -3.43
CA SER A 25 -15.20 -10.37 -3.67
C SER A 25 -13.82 -9.91 -4.15
N PHE A 26 -12.81 -10.79 -4.12
CA PHE A 26 -11.54 -10.53 -4.79
C PHE A 26 -11.72 -10.84 -6.27
N ASN A 27 -11.33 -9.91 -7.17
CA ASN A 27 -11.64 -9.91 -8.61
C ASN A 27 -11.32 -11.20 -9.39
N ASP A 28 -10.58 -12.14 -8.78
CA ASP A 28 -10.11 -13.39 -9.39
C ASP A 28 -10.59 -14.65 -8.65
N ILE A 29 -11.46 -14.52 -7.64
CA ILE A 29 -11.93 -15.65 -6.85
C ILE A 29 -13.46 -15.70 -6.93
N ARG A 30 -13.99 -16.75 -7.57
CA ARG A 30 -15.43 -17.06 -7.56
C ARG A 30 -15.68 -18.22 -6.61
N VAL A 31 -16.69 -18.10 -5.75
CA VAL A 31 -17.02 -19.14 -4.77
C VAL A 31 -18.42 -19.68 -5.00
N LEU A 32 -18.52 -20.99 -5.27
CA LEU A 32 -19.77 -21.71 -5.51
C LEU A 32 -19.65 -23.14 -4.94
N GLY A 33 -20.73 -23.61 -4.31
CA GLY A 33 -20.75 -24.70 -3.33
C GLY A 33 -20.96 -26.13 -3.83
N ASP A 34 -20.68 -26.47 -5.10
CA ASP A 34 -20.78 -27.84 -5.62
C ASP A 34 -19.53 -28.25 -6.44
N PRO A 35 -19.14 -29.54 -6.43
CA PRO A 35 -17.85 -29.99 -6.99
C PRO A 35 -17.84 -29.97 -8.54
N PRO A 36 -16.78 -29.46 -9.19
CA PRO A 36 -16.66 -29.40 -10.64
C PRO A 36 -16.16 -30.73 -11.24
N SER A 37 -16.44 -30.92 -12.52
CA SER A 37 -16.09 -32.09 -13.32
C SER A 37 -14.64 -32.11 -13.85
N ASP A 38 -13.83 -31.07 -13.63
CA ASP A 38 -12.46 -30.95 -14.16
C ASP A 38 -11.40 -31.11 -13.07
N ARG A 39 -10.55 -32.13 -13.20
CA ARG A 39 -9.52 -32.57 -12.24
C ARG A 39 -8.18 -31.85 -12.45
N ARG A 40 -8.11 -30.56 -12.78
CA ARG A 40 -6.80 -29.87 -12.96
C ARG A 40 -6.69 -28.53 -12.24
N VAL A 41 -7.76 -28.06 -11.60
CA VAL A 41 -7.81 -26.75 -10.94
C VAL A 41 -7.50 -26.89 -9.45
N PRO A 42 -6.52 -26.15 -8.89
CA PRO A 42 -6.24 -26.15 -7.45
C PRO A 42 -7.49 -25.83 -6.63
N ARG A 43 -7.78 -26.62 -5.59
CA ARG A 43 -8.93 -26.42 -4.69
C ARG A 43 -8.47 -25.81 -3.38
N VAL A 44 -9.23 -24.85 -2.86
CA VAL A 44 -9.03 -24.29 -1.52
C VAL A 44 -10.01 -24.95 -0.56
N THR A 45 -9.50 -25.43 0.57
CA THR A 45 -10.31 -25.92 1.69
C THR A 45 -9.92 -25.17 2.96
N GLY A 46 -10.78 -25.16 3.96
CA GLY A 46 -10.44 -24.55 5.24
C GLY A 46 -11.39 -24.95 6.34
N SER A 47 -11.02 -24.64 7.58
CA SER A 47 -11.84 -24.86 8.77
C SER A 47 -11.77 -23.64 9.68
N VAL A 48 -12.87 -23.41 10.42
CA VAL A 48 -12.91 -22.44 11.51
C VAL A 48 -13.24 -23.20 12.78
N GLU A 49 -12.35 -23.11 13.75
CA GLU A 49 -12.51 -23.71 15.08
C GLU A 49 -12.51 -22.58 16.10
N SER A 50 -13.37 -22.66 17.12
CA SER A 50 -13.31 -21.73 18.24
C SER A 50 -13.61 -22.44 19.55
N ASP A 51 -12.81 -22.16 20.56
CA ASP A 51 -12.93 -22.72 21.91
C ASP A 51 -13.56 -21.71 22.91
N GLY A 52 -14.07 -20.58 22.43
CA GLY A 52 -14.64 -19.50 23.23
C GLY A 52 -13.62 -18.48 23.74
N THR A 53 -12.31 -18.78 23.67
CA THR A 53 -11.23 -17.84 24.00
C THR A 53 -10.46 -17.43 22.74
N THR A 54 -10.28 -18.37 21.82
CA THR A 54 -9.52 -18.23 20.59
C THR A 54 -10.37 -18.72 19.43
N THR A 55 -10.26 -18.06 18.28
CA THR A 55 -10.72 -18.56 16.99
C THR A 55 -9.49 -18.89 16.16
N ARG A 56 -9.46 -20.09 15.60
CA ARG A 56 -8.46 -20.56 14.64
C ARG A 56 -9.13 -20.71 13.28
N VAL A 57 -8.54 -20.11 12.24
CA VAL A 57 -8.94 -20.33 10.85
C VAL A 57 -7.78 -21.01 10.13
N SER A 58 -8.02 -22.23 9.66
CA SER A 58 -7.05 -22.98 8.87
C SER A 58 -7.44 -22.94 7.40
N VAL A 59 -6.45 -22.72 6.52
CA VAL A 59 -6.66 -22.73 5.07
C VAL A 59 -5.65 -23.65 4.42
N ARG A 60 -6.12 -24.46 3.47
CA ARG A 60 -5.32 -25.35 2.66
C ARG A 60 -5.61 -25.17 1.19
N LEU A 61 -4.56 -25.16 0.38
CA LEU A 61 -4.63 -25.27 -1.06
C LEU A 61 -4.19 -26.68 -1.44
N VAL A 62 -4.96 -27.38 -2.25
CA VAL A 62 -4.66 -28.71 -2.77
C VAL A 62 -4.68 -28.69 -4.30
N ASP A 63 -3.79 -29.45 -4.91
CA ASP A 63 -3.71 -29.62 -6.35
C ASP A 63 -4.96 -30.36 -6.86
N GLY A 64 -5.58 -29.86 -7.93
CA GLY A 64 -6.83 -30.41 -8.46
C GLY A 64 -6.68 -31.75 -9.17
N ALA A 65 -5.48 -32.08 -9.64
CA ALA A 65 -5.18 -33.27 -10.43
C ALA A 65 -4.76 -34.47 -9.60
N ASN A 66 -3.95 -34.24 -8.57
CA ASN A 66 -3.43 -35.33 -7.73
C ASN A 66 -3.84 -35.20 -6.26
N GLY A 67 -4.52 -34.12 -5.86
CA GLY A 67 -4.96 -33.90 -4.48
C GLY A 67 -3.82 -33.58 -3.50
N ALA A 68 -2.60 -33.36 -3.99
CA ALA A 68 -1.45 -33.05 -3.14
C ALA A 68 -1.64 -31.70 -2.45
N GLU A 69 -1.26 -31.62 -1.17
CA GLU A 69 -1.27 -30.37 -0.43
C GLU A 69 -0.20 -29.42 -0.99
N MET A 70 -0.65 -28.27 -1.48
CA MET A 70 0.19 -27.24 -2.07
C MET A 70 0.60 -26.20 -1.03
N PHE A 71 -0.30 -25.87 -0.11
CA PHE A 71 -0.11 -24.89 0.95
C PHE A 71 -1.07 -25.21 2.10
N ALA A 72 -0.59 -25.04 3.33
CA ALA A 72 -1.42 -25.09 4.52
C ALA A 72 -0.90 -24.06 5.52
N ASP A 73 -1.82 -23.30 6.09
CA ASP A 73 -1.53 -22.35 7.16
C ASP A 73 -2.72 -22.16 8.08
N SER A 74 -2.48 -21.67 9.28
CA SER A 74 -3.50 -21.41 10.29
C SER A 74 -3.27 -20.09 10.99
N PHE A 75 -4.35 -19.31 11.12
CA PHE A 75 -4.36 -18.01 11.75
C PHE A 75 -5.17 -18.10 13.05
N GLU A 76 -4.65 -17.55 14.13
CA GLU A 76 -5.30 -17.59 15.45
C GLU A 76 -5.45 -16.19 16.03
N ARG A 77 -6.63 -15.91 16.62
CA ARG A 77 -6.92 -14.65 17.33
C ARG A 77 -7.87 -14.88 18.51
N PRO A 78 -7.95 -13.92 19.46
CA PRO A 78 -9.01 -13.90 20.45
C PRO A 78 -10.40 -14.03 19.81
N ALA A 79 -11.31 -14.75 20.45
CA ALA A 79 -12.62 -15.09 19.89
C ALA A 79 -13.48 -13.86 19.49
N ALA A 80 -13.26 -12.72 20.16
CA ALA A 80 -13.92 -11.45 19.85
C ALA A 80 -13.63 -10.94 18.42
N ASP A 81 -12.50 -11.35 17.82
CA ASP A 81 -12.05 -10.89 16.50
C ASP A 81 -12.35 -11.90 15.38
N GLY A 82 -13.14 -12.95 15.65
CA GLY A 82 -13.32 -14.09 14.74
C GLY A 82 -13.79 -13.72 13.33
N ALA A 83 -14.64 -12.71 13.17
CA ALA A 83 -15.10 -12.25 11.86
C ALA A 83 -14.00 -11.52 11.05
N ALA A 84 -13.14 -10.74 11.71
CA ALA A 84 -12.00 -10.09 11.07
C ALA A 84 -10.93 -11.12 10.67
N LEU A 85 -10.72 -12.14 11.52
CA LEU A 85 -9.80 -13.25 11.26
C LEU A 85 -10.17 -14.04 10.00
N VAL A 86 -11.46 -14.31 9.79
CA VAL A 86 -11.97 -14.97 8.59
C VAL A 86 -11.63 -14.22 7.31
N GLY A 87 -11.78 -12.89 7.30
CA GLY A 87 -11.44 -12.06 6.14
C GLY A 87 -9.94 -11.98 5.87
N ASP A 88 -9.13 -11.99 6.94
CA ASP A 88 -7.67 -12.04 6.84
C ASP A 88 -7.21 -13.39 6.27
N ALA A 89 -7.77 -14.51 6.75
CA ALA A 89 -7.48 -15.84 6.22
C ALA A 89 -7.89 -15.98 4.74
N ALA A 90 -9.02 -15.40 4.35
CA ALA A 90 -9.46 -15.34 2.95
C ALA A 90 -8.47 -14.55 2.07
N ARG A 91 -7.96 -13.41 2.56
CA ARG A 91 -6.97 -12.59 1.84
C ARG A 91 -5.62 -13.32 1.70
N ALA A 92 -5.16 -13.93 2.79
CA ALA A 92 -3.96 -14.75 2.82
C ALA A 92 -4.02 -15.90 1.82
N ALA A 93 -5.14 -16.63 1.80
CA ALA A 93 -5.41 -17.69 0.83
C ALA A 93 -5.44 -17.16 -0.61
N SER A 94 -6.10 -16.02 -0.85
CA SER A 94 -6.15 -15.36 -2.17
C SER A 94 -4.77 -15.04 -2.71
N VAL A 95 -3.86 -14.55 -1.88
CA VAL A 95 -2.48 -14.25 -2.27
C VAL A 95 -1.71 -15.52 -2.59
N ALA A 96 -1.80 -16.55 -1.74
CA ALA A 96 -1.17 -17.84 -2.00
C ALA A 96 -1.68 -18.50 -3.29
N ILE A 97 -2.98 -18.37 -3.58
CA ILE A 97 -3.60 -18.83 -4.82
C ILE A 97 -3.05 -18.03 -6.00
N ARG A 98 -3.10 -16.69 -5.98
CA ARG A 98 -2.64 -15.85 -7.11
C ARG A 98 -1.17 -16.07 -7.46
N GLN A 99 -0.30 -16.14 -6.46
CA GLN A 99 1.12 -16.43 -6.67
C GLN A 99 1.38 -17.80 -7.31
N ARG A 100 0.43 -18.74 -7.19
CA ARG A 100 0.50 -20.07 -7.81
C ARG A 100 -0.35 -20.26 -9.07
N THR A 101 -1.44 -19.52 -9.24
CA THR A 101 -2.42 -19.67 -10.34
C THR A 101 -2.14 -18.76 -11.52
N VAL A 102 -1.38 -17.68 -11.33
CA VAL A 102 -0.74 -17.02 -12.47
C VAL A 102 0.31 -17.99 -12.98
N GLU A 103 -0.05 -18.76 -14.01
CA GLU A 103 0.80 -19.78 -14.65
C GLU A 103 2.23 -19.27 -14.89
N ARG A 104 2.42 -17.96 -15.14
CA ARG A 104 3.74 -17.34 -15.32
C ARG A 104 4.57 -17.21 -14.04
N GLN A 105 4.00 -16.88 -12.88
CA GLN A 105 4.77 -16.77 -11.63
C GLN A 105 5.13 -18.16 -11.10
N TRP A 106 4.19 -19.11 -11.15
CA TRP A 106 4.48 -20.48 -10.78
C TRP A 106 5.42 -21.17 -11.78
N ALA A 107 5.24 -20.99 -13.09
CA ALA A 107 6.20 -21.49 -14.07
C ALA A 107 7.57 -20.81 -13.94
N ARG A 108 7.67 -19.52 -13.58
CA ARG A 108 8.96 -18.89 -13.24
C ARG A 108 9.59 -19.52 -11.99
N LEU A 109 8.79 -19.73 -10.94
CA LEU A 109 9.24 -20.39 -9.71
C LEU A 109 9.66 -21.86 -9.93
N GLN A 110 9.03 -22.56 -10.87
CA GLN A 110 9.32 -23.96 -11.22
C GLN A 110 10.37 -24.14 -12.33
N SER A 111 10.53 -23.17 -13.24
CA SER A 111 11.40 -23.28 -14.44
C SER A 111 12.90 -23.18 -14.14
N SER A 112 13.29 -22.65 -12.98
CA SER A 112 14.67 -22.82 -12.50
C SER A 112 14.81 -24.22 -11.92
N ALA A 113 15.43 -25.12 -12.68
CA ALA A 113 15.31 -26.57 -12.60
C ALA A 113 15.52 -27.27 -11.25
N HIS A 114 15.96 -26.62 -10.17
CA HIS A 114 16.33 -27.25 -8.89
C HIS A 114 15.91 -26.44 -7.64
N ARG A 115 14.63 -26.08 -7.47
CA ARG A 115 14.19 -25.39 -6.24
C ARG A 115 13.65 -26.32 -5.16
N ASN A 116 13.90 -25.93 -3.91
CA ASN A 116 13.54 -26.67 -2.71
C ASN A 116 12.07 -26.42 -2.34
N GLU A 117 11.22 -27.45 -2.40
CA GLU A 117 9.79 -27.33 -2.09
C GLU A 117 9.52 -26.75 -0.68
N ALA A 118 10.39 -27.04 0.29
CA ALA A 118 10.27 -26.48 1.64
C ALA A 118 10.52 -24.97 1.63
N ALA A 119 11.46 -24.48 0.84
CA ALA A 119 11.72 -23.04 0.70
C ALA A 119 10.52 -22.33 0.04
N ILE A 120 9.92 -22.95 -0.99
CA ILE A 120 8.71 -22.43 -1.66
C ILE A 120 7.53 -22.38 -0.69
N ALA A 121 7.32 -23.42 0.13
CA ALA A 121 6.24 -23.43 1.12
C ALA A 121 6.40 -22.31 2.16
N LEU A 122 7.63 -22.11 2.67
CA LEU A 122 7.96 -21.02 3.59
C LEU A 122 7.72 -19.64 2.95
N TYR A 123 8.14 -19.46 1.70
CA TYR A 123 7.91 -18.23 0.94
C TYR A 123 6.42 -17.89 0.84
N LEU A 124 5.57 -18.85 0.49
CA LEU A 124 4.14 -18.60 0.30
C LEU A 124 3.42 -18.26 1.61
N ARG A 125 3.79 -18.91 2.72
CA ARG A 125 3.34 -18.51 4.06
C ARG A 125 3.78 -17.09 4.36
N GLY A 126 5.04 -16.76 4.08
CA GLY A 126 5.56 -15.40 4.21
C GLY A 126 4.73 -14.36 3.44
N ALA A 127 4.40 -14.65 2.18
CA ALA A 127 3.59 -13.78 1.34
C ALA A 127 2.14 -13.64 1.83
N ALA A 128 1.56 -14.73 2.34
CA ALA A 128 0.24 -14.72 2.95
C ALA A 128 0.19 -13.75 4.15
N HIS A 129 1.15 -13.85 5.06
CA HIS A 129 1.27 -12.93 6.21
C HIS A 129 1.57 -11.48 5.77
N LEU A 130 2.42 -11.27 4.75
CA LEU A 130 2.74 -9.93 4.22
C LEU A 130 1.48 -9.18 3.78
N SER A 131 0.54 -9.89 3.17
CA SER A 131 -0.72 -9.33 2.65
C SER A 131 -1.65 -8.75 3.73
N LEU A 132 -1.47 -9.18 4.98
CA LEU A 132 -2.28 -8.73 6.11
C LEU A 132 -1.86 -7.36 6.63
N ARG A 133 -0.59 -6.98 6.41
CA ARG A 133 -0.06 -5.63 6.71
C ARG A 133 -0.26 -5.17 8.17
N ARG A 134 -0.30 -6.12 9.11
CA ARG A 134 -0.32 -5.89 10.57
C ARG A 134 1.05 -6.15 11.18
N GLU A 135 1.33 -5.59 12.35
CA GLU A 135 2.64 -5.70 13.00
C GLU A 135 3.10 -7.15 13.22
N ASP A 136 2.30 -7.92 13.94
CA ASP A 136 2.54 -9.33 14.21
C ASP A 136 2.74 -10.14 12.91
N GLU A 137 1.93 -9.85 11.90
CA GLU A 137 1.99 -10.56 10.62
C GLU A 137 3.19 -10.14 9.75
N LEU A 138 3.60 -8.87 9.77
CA LEU A 138 4.78 -8.40 9.05
C LEU A 138 6.07 -8.99 9.63
N GLN A 139 6.16 -9.11 10.96
CA GLN A 139 7.29 -9.76 11.61
C GLN A 139 7.35 -11.25 11.29
N ARG A 140 6.20 -11.96 11.33
CA ARG A 140 6.10 -13.37 10.90
C ARG A 140 6.49 -13.56 9.45
N SER A 141 5.99 -12.69 8.57
CA SER A 141 6.32 -12.68 7.15
C SER A 141 7.83 -12.59 6.91
N LEU A 142 8.49 -11.62 7.56
CA LEU A 142 9.94 -11.46 7.47
C LEU A 142 10.69 -12.71 7.97
N ALA A 143 10.26 -13.31 9.08
CA ALA A 143 10.88 -14.52 9.61
C ALA A 143 10.75 -15.70 8.62
N LEU A 144 9.59 -15.87 8.00
CA LEU A 144 9.34 -16.91 7.01
C LEU A 144 10.18 -16.72 5.74
N PHE A 145 10.30 -15.49 5.23
CA PHE A 145 11.19 -15.21 4.09
C PHE A 145 12.67 -15.46 4.42
N ARG A 146 13.12 -15.12 5.63
CA ARG A 146 14.48 -15.44 6.09
C ARG A 146 14.72 -16.94 6.21
N GLN A 147 13.74 -17.70 6.68
CA GLN A 147 13.82 -19.16 6.71
C GLN A 147 13.87 -19.74 5.29
N ALA A 148 13.04 -19.25 4.37
CA ALA A 148 13.09 -19.65 2.96
C ALA A 148 14.48 -19.40 2.35
N ALA A 149 15.08 -18.23 2.62
CA ALA A 149 16.45 -17.91 2.20
C ALA A 149 17.54 -18.69 2.94
N THR A 150 17.26 -19.24 4.12
CA THR A 150 18.21 -20.12 4.84
C THR A 150 18.21 -21.52 4.22
N VAL A 151 17.02 -22.04 3.89
CA VAL A 151 16.84 -23.34 3.24
C VAL A 151 17.34 -23.31 1.81
N GLU A 152 17.13 -22.21 1.10
CA GLU A 152 17.61 -21.98 -0.27
C GLU A 152 18.26 -20.58 -0.38
N PRO A 153 19.57 -20.45 -0.12
CA PRO A 153 20.30 -19.18 -0.17
C PRO A 153 20.30 -18.48 -1.54
N THR A 154 19.95 -19.19 -2.60
CA THR A 154 19.82 -18.67 -3.97
C THR A 154 18.41 -18.20 -4.30
N PHE A 155 17.47 -18.24 -3.36
CA PHE A 155 16.08 -17.85 -3.57
C PHE A 155 15.92 -16.32 -3.62
N ALA A 156 16.28 -15.71 -4.76
CA ALA A 156 16.24 -14.27 -4.98
C ALA A 156 14.91 -13.61 -4.54
N LEU A 157 13.78 -14.20 -4.93
CA LEU A 157 12.45 -13.66 -4.58
C LEU A 157 12.19 -13.63 -3.06
N ALA A 158 12.73 -14.58 -2.28
CA ALA A 158 12.62 -14.52 -0.82
C ALA A 158 13.37 -13.31 -0.24
N HIS A 159 14.53 -12.96 -0.81
CA HIS A 159 15.25 -11.74 -0.45
C HIS A 159 14.50 -10.46 -0.86
N ALA A 160 13.87 -10.43 -2.04
CA ALA A 160 13.02 -9.32 -2.45
C ALA A 160 11.82 -9.13 -1.51
N SER A 161 11.10 -10.21 -1.17
CA SER A 161 9.95 -10.12 -0.26
C SER A 161 10.35 -9.85 1.20
N ALA A 162 11.53 -10.30 1.65
CA ALA A 162 12.08 -9.87 2.94
C ALA A 162 12.37 -8.35 2.95
N ALA A 163 12.86 -7.79 1.83
CA ALA A 163 13.04 -6.35 1.70
C ALA A 163 11.69 -5.60 1.77
N GLU A 164 10.64 -6.15 1.16
CA GLU A 164 9.29 -5.59 1.25
C GLU A 164 8.75 -5.61 2.68
N ALA A 165 8.87 -6.74 3.38
CA ALA A 165 8.45 -6.84 4.78
C ALA A 165 9.19 -5.82 5.66
N LEU A 166 10.51 -5.72 5.54
CA LEU A 166 11.32 -4.72 6.25
C LEU A 166 10.88 -3.29 5.95
N THR A 167 10.58 -2.99 4.68
CA THR A 167 10.11 -1.67 4.27
C THR A 167 8.77 -1.32 4.92
N LEU A 168 7.81 -2.27 4.95
CA LEU A 168 6.51 -2.06 5.57
C LEU A 168 6.59 -1.89 7.10
N LEU A 169 7.46 -2.65 7.78
CA LEU A 169 7.72 -2.48 9.21
C LEU A 169 8.16 -1.03 9.53
N GLY A 170 9.03 -0.46 8.69
CA GLY A 170 9.46 0.93 8.81
C GLY A 170 8.35 1.94 8.49
N VAL A 171 7.63 1.74 7.39
CA VAL A 171 6.55 2.66 6.94
C VAL A 171 5.41 2.73 7.95
N PHE A 172 5.09 1.60 8.61
CA PHE A 172 4.07 1.55 9.67
C PHE A 172 4.61 1.93 11.05
N ARG A 173 5.82 2.50 11.12
CA ARG A 173 6.47 3.00 12.34
C ARG A 173 6.65 1.95 13.45
N GLN A 174 6.72 0.68 13.10
CA GLN A 174 6.97 -0.41 14.07
C GLN A 174 8.45 -0.52 14.41
N VAL A 175 9.30 -0.08 13.48
CA VAL A 175 10.74 0.10 13.70
C VAL A 175 11.17 1.44 13.12
N PRO A 176 12.30 2.03 13.57
CA PRO A 176 12.81 3.26 12.99
C PRO A 176 13.03 3.12 11.49
N ILE A 177 12.35 3.97 10.70
CA ILE A 177 12.33 3.88 9.23
C ILE A 177 13.74 3.83 8.62
N MET A 178 14.69 4.58 9.17
CA MET A 178 16.07 4.60 8.66
C MET A 178 16.79 3.26 8.82
N SER A 179 16.59 2.58 9.95
CA SER A 179 17.15 1.24 10.15
C SER A 179 16.47 0.22 9.23
N ALA A 180 15.14 0.28 9.12
CA ALA A 180 14.38 -0.58 8.21
C ALA A 180 14.82 -0.42 6.76
N LEU A 181 14.96 0.81 6.26
CA LEU A 181 15.36 1.06 4.88
C LEU A 181 16.78 0.59 4.58
N ARG A 182 17.71 0.72 5.54
CA ARG A 182 19.07 0.18 5.39
C ARG A 182 19.05 -1.35 5.21
N ASP A 183 18.33 -2.05 6.10
CA ASP A 183 18.29 -3.51 6.09
C ASP A 183 17.47 -4.02 4.89
N ALA A 184 16.37 -3.34 4.54
CA ALA A 184 15.57 -3.63 3.35
C ALA A 184 16.40 -3.48 2.07
N ARG A 185 17.19 -2.40 1.97
CA ARG A 185 18.07 -2.16 0.83
C ARG A 185 19.11 -3.27 0.67
N ALA A 186 19.72 -3.73 1.76
CA ALA A 186 20.68 -4.82 1.73
C ALA A 186 20.04 -6.12 1.22
N SER A 187 18.81 -6.41 1.67
CA SER A 187 18.05 -7.57 1.18
C SER A 187 17.64 -7.45 -0.30
N ALA A 188 17.21 -6.26 -0.75
CA ALA A 188 16.89 -6.01 -2.15
C ALA A 188 18.13 -6.14 -3.07
N LEU A 189 19.28 -5.61 -2.65
CA LEU A 189 20.54 -5.78 -3.37
C LEU A 189 20.97 -7.25 -3.44
N LYS A 190 20.79 -8.02 -2.36
CA LYS A 190 21.07 -9.46 -2.40
C LYS A 190 20.17 -10.20 -3.38
N SER A 191 18.88 -9.84 -3.45
CA SER A 191 17.99 -10.37 -4.48
C SER A 191 18.51 -10.09 -5.89
N LEU A 192 18.95 -8.87 -6.17
CA LEU A 192 19.45 -8.47 -7.50
C LEU A 192 20.82 -9.08 -7.83
N GLU A 193 21.64 -9.37 -6.83
CA GLU A 193 22.89 -10.13 -7.00
C GLU A 193 22.61 -11.57 -7.43
N LEU A 194 21.60 -12.21 -6.82
CA LEU A 194 21.21 -13.58 -7.13
C LEU A 194 20.46 -13.69 -8.46
N ASP A 195 19.60 -12.72 -8.77
CA ASP A 195 18.88 -12.63 -10.04
C ASP A 195 18.68 -11.16 -10.44
N GLY A 196 19.57 -10.67 -11.31
CA GLY A 196 19.52 -9.31 -11.84
C GLY A 196 18.38 -9.06 -12.83
N ASN A 197 17.62 -10.09 -13.22
CA ASN A 197 16.47 -9.99 -14.10
C ASN A 197 15.14 -10.26 -13.38
N LEU A 198 15.13 -10.26 -12.04
CA LEU A 198 13.91 -10.40 -11.25
C LEU A 198 13.13 -9.06 -11.19
N PRO A 199 11.92 -8.96 -11.77
CA PRO A 199 11.11 -7.74 -11.74
C PRO A 199 10.81 -7.29 -10.31
N GLU A 200 10.45 -8.21 -9.41
CA GLU A 200 10.12 -7.94 -8.01
C GLU A 200 11.31 -7.34 -7.25
N GLY A 201 12.53 -7.81 -7.54
CA GLY A 201 13.77 -7.28 -6.97
C GLY A 201 14.00 -5.82 -7.38
N HIS A 202 13.79 -5.50 -8.65
CA HIS A 202 13.91 -4.14 -9.17
C HIS A 202 12.80 -3.22 -8.64
N ALA A 203 11.56 -3.73 -8.54
CA ALA A 203 10.42 -2.96 -8.05
C ALA A 203 10.58 -2.57 -6.56
N ILE A 204 10.98 -3.53 -5.71
CA ILE A 204 11.18 -3.24 -4.28
C ILE A 204 12.41 -2.35 -4.06
N PHE A 205 13.51 -2.57 -4.80
CA PHE A 205 14.67 -1.69 -4.72
C PHE A 205 14.30 -0.26 -5.10
N GLY A 206 13.54 -0.08 -6.19
CA GLY A 206 13.08 1.24 -6.60
C GLY A 206 12.19 1.91 -5.56
N TYR A 207 11.31 1.17 -4.89
CA TYR A 207 10.51 1.70 -3.79
C TYR A 207 11.35 2.15 -2.59
N ILE A 208 12.35 1.36 -2.22
CA ILE A 208 13.26 1.68 -1.11
C ILE A 208 14.03 2.97 -1.42
N GLU A 209 14.56 3.10 -2.64
CA GLU A 209 15.28 4.32 -3.04
C GLU A 209 14.37 5.55 -3.10
N LYS A 210 13.10 5.38 -3.50
CA LYS A 210 12.08 6.45 -3.39
C LYS A 210 11.91 6.92 -1.94
N LEU A 211 11.86 5.99 -0.98
CA LEU A 211 11.73 6.33 0.45
C LEU A 211 13.01 6.94 1.03
N ARG A 212 14.17 6.67 0.42
CA ARG A 212 15.45 7.31 0.75
C ARG A 212 15.66 8.65 0.02
N PHE A 213 14.71 9.08 -0.81
CA PHE A 213 14.77 10.26 -1.66
C PHE A 213 15.83 10.20 -2.79
N ASP A 214 16.24 8.99 -3.20
CA ASP A 214 17.02 8.76 -4.42
C ASP A 214 16.07 8.46 -5.59
N PHE A 215 15.37 9.52 -6.04
CA PHE A 215 14.41 9.41 -7.13
C PHE A 215 15.03 8.92 -8.45
N PRO A 216 16.25 9.34 -8.86
CA PRO A 216 16.88 8.78 -10.06
C PRO A 216 17.14 7.27 -9.99
N ALA A 217 17.65 6.76 -8.86
CA ALA A 217 17.84 5.32 -8.68
C ALA A 217 16.50 4.56 -8.64
N ALA A 218 15.49 5.17 -8.01
CA ALA A 218 14.14 4.64 -7.95
C ALA A 218 13.53 4.48 -9.35
N GLU A 219 13.56 5.55 -10.15
CA GLU A 219 13.04 5.56 -11.52
C GLU A 219 13.73 4.51 -12.39
N LYS A 220 15.08 4.48 -12.39
CA LYS A 220 15.85 3.53 -13.18
C LYS A 220 15.45 2.08 -12.88
N SER A 221 15.30 1.75 -11.61
CA SER A 221 14.99 0.39 -11.18
C SER A 221 13.54 0.02 -11.50
N LEU A 222 12.59 0.94 -11.31
CA LEU A 222 11.19 0.70 -11.65
C LEU A 222 10.97 0.55 -13.16
N ARG A 223 11.67 1.34 -13.99
CA ARG A 223 11.68 1.14 -15.44
C ARG A 223 12.23 -0.24 -15.81
N ARG A 224 13.30 -0.69 -15.16
CA ARG A 224 13.83 -2.05 -15.38
C ARG A 224 12.83 -3.14 -14.98
N ALA A 225 12.08 -2.96 -13.89
CA ALA A 225 11.02 -3.89 -13.51
C ALA A 225 9.93 -4.00 -14.58
N ILE A 226 9.52 -2.87 -15.16
CA ILE A 226 8.52 -2.81 -16.25
C ILE A 226 9.07 -3.40 -17.56
N GLU A 227 10.35 -3.17 -17.90
CA GLU A 227 10.98 -3.81 -19.06
C GLU A 227 10.98 -5.34 -18.95
N LEU A 228 11.26 -5.86 -17.75
CA LEU A 228 11.29 -7.31 -17.47
C LEU A 228 9.87 -7.91 -17.38
N GLN A 229 8.90 -7.10 -16.97
CA GLN A 229 7.50 -7.49 -16.86
C GLN A 229 6.58 -6.29 -17.15
N PRO A 230 6.16 -6.12 -18.43
CA PRO A 230 5.33 -4.98 -18.83
C PRO A 230 3.91 -4.96 -18.23
N ASP A 231 3.43 -6.07 -17.69
CA ASP A 231 2.13 -6.16 -17.01
C ASP A 231 2.25 -6.03 -15.47
N PHE A 232 3.40 -5.60 -14.95
CA PHE A 232 3.61 -5.46 -13.51
C PHE A 232 2.97 -4.18 -12.96
N VAL A 233 1.67 -4.26 -12.64
CA VAL A 233 0.85 -3.14 -12.17
C VAL A 233 1.48 -2.35 -11.02
N ASP A 234 2.02 -3.04 -10.01
CA ASP A 234 2.66 -2.38 -8.85
C ASP A 234 3.88 -1.55 -9.25
N ALA A 235 4.67 -1.98 -10.24
CA ALA A 235 5.80 -1.21 -10.76
C ALA A 235 5.34 0.07 -11.47
N HIS A 236 4.27 0.01 -12.27
CA HIS A 236 3.67 1.20 -12.90
C HIS A 236 3.14 2.20 -11.86
N VAL A 237 2.44 1.72 -10.83
CA VAL A 237 1.94 2.57 -9.73
C VAL A 237 3.10 3.26 -9.01
N ARG A 238 4.16 2.52 -8.66
CA ARG A 238 5.33 3.09 -7.98
C ARG A 238 6.11 4.05 -8.88
N LEU A 239 6.26 3.74 -10.17
CA LEU A 239 6.93 4.63 -11.13
C LEU A 239 6.17 5.95 -11.27
N SER A 240 4.83 5.89 -11.38
CA SER A 240 4.03 7.12 -11.43
C SER A 240 4.23 7.99 -10.18
N THR A 241 4.38 7.38 -9.00
CA THR A 241 4.66 8.09 -7.76
C THR A 241 6.03 8.79 -7.79
N VAL A 242 7.07 8.10 -8.27
CA VAL A 242 8.43 8.68 -8.38
C VAL A 242 8.45 9.83 -9.37
N LEU A 243 7.86 9.64 -10.55
CA LEU A 243 7.76 10.66 -11.59
C LEU A 243 6.99 11.88 -11.09
N LEU A 244 5.91 11.66 -10.33
CA LEU A 244 5.15 12.73 -9.70
C LEU A 244 6.04 13.55 -8.74
N GLN A 245 6.80 12.89 -7.87
CA GLN A 245 7.72 13.54 -6.92
C GLN A 245 8.85 14.32 -7.60
N GLN A 246 9.29 13.89 -8.78
CA GLN A 246 10.23 14.62 -9.61
C GLN A 246 9.59 15.84 -10.33
N GLY A 247 8.27 15.92 -10.38
CA GLY A 247 7.49 16.94 -11.10
C GLY A 247 7.19 16.58 -12.56
N SER A 248 7.46 15.34 -12.98
CA SER A 248 7.18 14.80 -14.31
C SER A 248 5.72 14.35 -14.42
N TYR A 249 4.78 15.31 -14.31
CA TYR A 249 3.35 15.05 -14.23
C TYR A 249 2.78 14.26 -15.42
N GLY A 250 3.24 14.58 -16.64
CA GLY A 250 2.79 13.91 -17.87
C GLY A 250 3.14 12.42 -17.86
N ASP A 251 4.39 12.10 -17.56
CA ASP A 251 4.87 10.72 -17.51
C ASP A 251 4.23 9.96 -16.35
N ALA A 252 4.04 10.60 -15.19
CA ALA A 252 3.32 10.01 -14.06
C ALA A 252 1.89 9.59 -14.46
N LEU A 253 1.19 10.45 -15.21
CA LEU A 253 -0.15 10.16 -15.72
C LEU A 253 -0.17 9.03 -16.75
N VAL A 254 0.88 8.89 -17.58
CA VAL A 254 1.01 7.77 -18.51
C VAL A 254 1.10 6.45 -17.74
N GLU A 255 2.02 6.37 -16.77
CA GLU A 255 2.27 5.13 -16.03
C GLU A 255 1.06 4.71 -15.20
N ILE A 256 0.37 5.64 -14.53
CA ILE A 256 -0.80 5.28 -13.73
C ILE A 256 -1.99 4.87 -14.60
N LYS A 257 -2.12 5.42 -15.82
CA LYS A 257 -3.12 4.96 -16.79
C LYS A 257 -2.79 3.57 -17.34
N SER A 258 -1.50 3.25 -17.53
CA SER A 258 -1.08 1.89 -17.86
C SER A 258 -1.47 0.90 -16.76
N ALA A 259 -1.23 1.25 -15.49
CA ALA A 259 -1.66 0.44 -14.35
C ALA A 259 -3.18 0.19 -14.33
N LEU A 260 -3.98 1.24 -14.59
CA LEU A 260 -5.45 1.13 -14.67
C LEU A 260 -5.94 0.37 -15.90
N ALA A 261 -5.22 0.40 -17.01
CA ALA A 261 -5.55 -0.39 -18.20
C ALA A 261 -5.31 -1.89 -17.96
N LEU A 262 -4.28 -2.23 -17.19
CA LEU A 262 -3.97 -3.60 -16.77
C LEU A 262 -4.94 -4.10 -15.69
N GLU A 263 -5.20 -3.28 -14.66
CA GLU A 263 -6.13 -3.60 -13.57
C GLU A 263 -7.09 -2.43 -13.28
N PRO A 264 -8.23 -2.35 -13.98
CA PRO A 264 -9.19 -1.25 -13.84
C PRO A 264 -9.77 -1.07 -12.44
N ASN A 265 -9.81 -2.15 -11.65
CA ASN A 265 -10.34 -2.18 -10.29
C ASN A 265 -9.26 -2.11 -9.20
N SER A 266 -8.00 -1.83 -9.57
CA SER A 266 -6.93 -1.67 -8.59
C SER A 266 -7.16 -0.41 -7.76
N VAL A 267 -7.54 -0.60 -6.49
CA VAL A 267 -7.77 0.51 -5.54
C VAL A 267 -6.50 1.36 -5.38
N ALA A 268 -5.32 0.73 -5.38
CA ALA A 268 -4.05 1.44 -5.30
C ALA A 268 -3.83 2.34 -6.53
N ALA A 269 -4.09 1.82 -7.73
CA ALA A 269 -3.94 2.59 -8.96
C ALA A 269 -4.97 3.73 -9.06
N GLN A 270 -6.22 3.49 -8.68
CA GLN A 270 -7.28 4.50 -8.67
C GLN A 270 -6.97 5.65 -7.70
N SER A 271 -6.56 5.32 -6.47
CA SER A 271 -6.16 6.33 -5.47
C SER A 271 -4.96 7.14 -5.96
N GLN A 272 -3.92 6.48 -6.48
CA GLN A 272 -2.73 7.16 -6.97
C GLN A 272 -3.01 8.01 -8.22
N PHE A 273 -3.97 7.63 -9.06
CA PHE A 273 -4.39 8.46 -10.19
C PHE A 273 -5.04 9.76 -9.71
N ALA A 274 -5.93 9.67 -8.71
CA ALA A 274 -6.57 10.83 -8.10
C ALA A 274 -5.54 11.79 -7.44
N VAL A 275 -4.57 11.23 -6.69
CA VAL A 275 -3.43 12.00 -6.13
C VAL A 275 -2.59 12.64 -7.22
N THR A 276 -2.30 11.92 -8.31
CA THR A 276 -1.52 12.44 -9.43
C THR A 276 -2.22 13.63 -10.08
N LEU A 277 -3.54 13.54 -10.30
CA LEU A 277 -4.34 14.66 -10.82
C LEU A 277 -4.32 15.86 -9.85
N LEU A 278 -4.52 15.62 -8.56
CA LEU A 278 -4.54 16.64 -7.52
C LEU A 278 -3.21 17.41 -7.45
N LEU A 279 -2.09 16.70 -7.34
CA LEU A 279 -0.76 17.28 -7.23
C LEU A 279 -0.26 17.87 -8.57
N SER A 280 -0.82 17.45 -9.69
CA SER A 280 -0.65 18.09 -11.00
C SER A 280 -1.58 19.31 -11.21
N ARG A 281 -2.32 19.73 -10.16
CA ARG A 281 -3.28 20.85 -10.16
C ARG A 281 -4.46 20.69 -11.12
N ARG A 282 -4.79 19.47 -11.51
CA ARG A 282 -5.95 19.13 -12.35
C ARG A 282 -7.17 18.88 -11.47
N TYR A 283 -7.58 19.92 -10.72
CA TYR A 283 -8.53 19.79 -9.61
C TYR A 283 -9.91 19.28 -10.04
N ASP A 284 -10.47 19.77 -11.16
CA ASP A 284 -11.78 19.32 -11.64
C ASP A 284 -11.77 17.82 -12.03
N GLU A 285 -10.67 17.35 -12.64
CA GLU A 285 -10.49 15.95 -12.99
C GLU A 285 -10.28 15.08 -11.75
N ALA A 286 -9.49 15.55 -10.77
CA ALA A 286 -9.31 14.85 -9.50
C ALA A 286 -10.66 14.66 -8.77
N ILE A 287 -11.51 15.70 -8.73
CA ILE A 287 -12.85 15.64 -8.16
C ILE A 287 -13.73 14.65 -8.92
N ALA A 288 -13.70 14.67 -10.26
CA ALA A 288 -14.48 13.76 -11.09
C ALA A 288 -14.11 12.30 -10.84
N GLU A 289 -12.81 11.99 -10.82
CA GLU A 289 -12.30 10.64 -10.56
C GLU A 289 -12.64 10.19 -9.14
N ALA A 290 -12.41 11.03 -8.13
CA ALA A 290 -12.73 10.72 -6.74
C ALA A 290 -14.23 10.46 -6.51
N LYS A 291 -15.12 11.22 -7.18
CA LYS A 291 -16.56 10.93 -7.18
C LYS A 291 -16.87 9.58 -7.83
N GLY A 292 -16.19 9.22 -8.92
CA GLY A 292 -16.30 7.90 -9.55
C GLY A 292 -15.85 6.77 -8.62
N PHE A 293 -14.73 6.97 -7.93
CA PHE A 293 -14.20 6.05 -6.92
C PHE A 293 -15.19 5.82 -5.77
N LEU A 294 -15.74 6.89 -5.19
CA LEU A 294 -16.71 6.81 -4.09
C LEU A 294 -18.02 6.11 -4.49
N LYS A 295 -18.44 6.18 -5.76
CA LYS A 295 -19.60 5.40 -6.24
C LYS A 295 -19.34 3.90 -6.20
N ARG A 296 -18.10 3.46 -6.44
CA ARG A 296 -17.69 2.04 -6.41
C ARG A 296 -17.32 1.57 -4.99
N HIS A 297 -16.78 2.49 -4.19
CA HIS A 297 -16.27 2.23 -2.85
C HIS A 297 -16.85 3.23 -1.85
N PRO A 298 -18.16 3.15 -1.55
CA PRO A 298 -18.82 4.09 -0.65
C PRO A 298 -18.17 4.06 0.73
N GLY A 299 -18.02 5.24 1.33
CA GLY A 299 -17.46 5.40 2.68
C GLY A 299 -15.94 5.29 2.78
N ARG A 300 -15.20 5.17 1.66
CA ARG A 300 -13.73 5.23 1.69
C ARG A 300 -13.24 6.68 1.89
N PRO A 301 -12.52 6.99 2.98
CA PRO A 301 -12.09 8.36 3.31
C PRO A 301 -11.25 9.02 2.20
N ILE A 302 -10.37 8.26 1.54
CA ILE A 302 -9.46 8.79 0.51
C ILE A 302 -10.18 9.51 -0.63
N GLY A 303 -11.37 9.04 -1.04
CA GLY A 303 -12.13 9.71 -2.09
C GLY A 303 -12.67 11.07 -1.63
N MET A 304 -13.11 11.17 -0.37
CA MET A 304 -13.60 12.41 0.22
C MET A 304 -12.44 13.38 0.47
N GLU A 305 -11.30 12.87 0.91
CA GLU A 305 -10.07 13.63 1.11
C GLU A 305 -9.59 14.30 -0.19
N ILE A 306 -9.51 13.56 -1.30
CA ILE A 306 -9.10 14.14 -2.59
C ILE A 306 -10.04 15.26 -3.04
N ILE A 307 -11.35 15.08 -2.88
CA ILE A 307 -12.32 16.13 -3.20
C ILE A 307 -12.09 17.36 -2.31
N ALA A 308 -11.94 17.14 -1.01
CA ALA A 308 -11.73 18.22 -0.05
C ALA A 308 -10.44 19.00 -0.31
N GLU A 309 -9.33 18.32 -0.57
CA GLU A 309 -8.05 18.95 -0.93
C GLU A 309 -8.13 19.70 -2.26
N ALA A 310 -8.79 19.14 -3.27
CA ALA A 310 -9.00 19.82 -4.54
C ALA A 310 -9.82 21.11 -4.38
N GLU A 311 -10.91 21.07 -3.61
CA GLU A 311 -11.71 22.24 -3.25
C GLU A 311 -10.88 23.28 -2.47
N LEU A 312 -10.05 22.84 -1.53
CA LEU A 312 -9.19 23.73 -0.76
C LEU A 312 -8.15 24.43 -1.64
N TYR A 313 -7.49 23.70 -2.53
CA TYR A 313 -6.42 24.21 -3.38
C TYR A 313 -6.94 25.09 -4.53
N ARG A 314 -8.17 24.89 -4.99
CA ARG A 314 -8.84 25.81 -5.94
C ARG A 314 -9.45 27.05 -5.28
N GLY A 315 -9.33 27.20 -3.95
CA GLY A 315 -9.78 28.39 -3.23
C GLY A 315 -11.23 28.33 -2.68
N ASN A 316 -11.80 27.14 -2.52
CA ASN A 316 -13.12 26.92 -1.93
C ASN A 316 -13.02 26.23 -0.55
N PRO A 317 -12.60 26.93 0.51
CA PRO A 317 -12.45 26.35 1.83
C PRO A 317 -13.80 25.87 2.43
N ALA A 318 -14.92 26.49 2.06
CA ALA A 318 -16.24 26.08 2.54
C ALA A 318 -16.61 24.68 2.02
N GLY A 319 -16.38 24.41 0.74
CA GLY A 319 -16.56 23.09 0.14
C GLY A 319 -15.61 22.03 0.74
N ALA A 320 -14.37 22.42 1.00
CA ALA A 320 -13.39 21.53 1.65
C ALA A 320 -13.83 21.11 3.06
N ILE A 321 -14.30 22.07 3.89
CA ILE A 321 -14.79 21.79 5.26
C ILE A 321 -15.90 20.74 5.25
N THR A 322 -16.86 20.84 4.34
CA THR A 322 -17.96 19.86 4.25
C THR A 322 -17.44 18.45 4.01
N HIS A 323 -16.58 18.26 3.00
CA HIS A 323 -16.08 16.93 2.64
C HIS A 323 -15.13 16.36 3.69
N PHE A 324 -14.28 17.18 4.34
CA PHE A 324 -13.45 16.69 5.44
C PHE A 324 -14.28 16.26 6.66
N ARG A 325 -15.36 16.97 6.99
CA ARG A 325 -16.26 16.56 8.09
C ARG A 325 -16.96 15.25 7.77
N GLU A 326 -17.40 15.05 6.53
CA GLU A 326 -17.97 13.77 6.09
C GLU A 326 -16.94 12.63 6.14
N ALA A 327 -15.70 12.88 5.72
CA ALA A 327 -14.62 11.90 5.81
C ALA A 327 -14.36 11.47 7.26
N ILE A 328 -14.24 12.44 8.18
CA ILE A 328 -14.05 12.18 9.61
C ILE A 328 -15.25 11.45 10.23
N ALA A 329 -16.48 11.76 9.80
CA ALA A 329 -17.68 11.09 10.30
C ALA A 329 -17.77 9.61 9.91
N ASN A 330 -17.07 9.20 8.83
CA ASN A 330 -17.01 7.82 8.37
C ASN A 330 -15.86 7.01 9.00
N GLU A 331 -14.97 7.66 9.75
CA GLU A 331 -13.90 6.96 10.48
C GLU A 331 -14.44 6.25 11.73
N PRO A 332 -13.88 5.09 12.11
CA PRO A 332 -14.16 4.48 13.40
C PRO A 332 -13.87 5.45 14.55
N ARG A 333 -14.79 5.50 15.54
CA ARG A 333 -14.61 6.35 16.72
C ARG A 333 -13.30 6.02 17.44
N GLY A 334 -12.50 7.04 17.72
CA GLY A 334 -11.20 6.89 18.39
C GLY A 334 -10.04 6.54 17.46
N SER A 335 -10.25 6.45 16.15
CA SER A 335 -9.21 6.12 15.17
C SER A 335 -9.16 7.11 14.00
N VAL A 336 -9.61 8.35 14.21
CA VAL A 336 -9.62 9.39 13.16
C VAL A 336 -8.20 9.70 12.71
N ASP A 337 -7.95 9.52 11.41
CA ASP A 337 -6.69 9.83 10.76
C ASP A 337 -6.31 11.32 10.95
N PRO A 338 -5.16 11.62 11.58
CA PRO A 338 -4.64 12.97 11.73
C PRO A 338 -4.54 13.78 10.43
N THR A 339 -4.37 13.13 9.29
CA THR A 339 -4.34 13.77 7.96
C THR A 339 -5.66 14.49 7.67
N LEU A 340 -6.81 13.87 8.00
CA LEU A 340 -8.13 14.48 7.83
C LEU A 340 -8.34 15.67 8.77
N VAL A 341 -7.83 15.56 10.00
CA VAL A 341 -7.86 16.65 11.00
C VAL A 341 -7.03 17.83 10.51
N ALA A 342 -5.84 17.60 9.97
CA ALA A 342 -4.99 18.64 9.40
C ALA A 342 -5.63 19.32 8.18
N GLY A 343 -6.21 18.54 7.26
CA GLY A 343 -6.93 19.08 6.10
C GLY A 343 -8.12 19.96 6.49
N LEU A 344 -8.92 19.52 7.48
CA LEU A 344 -10.01 20.32 8.03
C LEU A 344 -9.48 21.59 8.71
N ALA A 345 -8.44 21.50 9.54
CA ALA A 345 -7.85 22.66 10.22
C ALA A 345 -7.30 23.70 9.23
N MET A 346 -6.65 23.25 8.16
CA MET A 346 -6.21 24.14 7.07
C MET A 346 -7.41 24.82 6.38
N SER A 347 -8.50 24.09 6.17
CA SER A 347 -9.71 24.62 5.54
C SER A 347 -10.41 25.65 6.43
N GLU A 348 -10.51 25.38 7.73
CA GLU A 348 -11.04 26.31 8.73
C GLU A 348 -10.18 27.58 8.81
N ALA A 349 -8.84 27.45 8.81
CA ALA A 349 -7.93 28.59 8.80
C ALA A 349 -8.14 29.47 7.55
N ARG A 350 -8.23 28.87 6.37
CA ARG A 350 -8.49 29.60 5.11
C ARG A 350 -9.90 30.20 5.02
N ALA A 351 -10.87 29.64 5.74
CA ALA A 351 -12.20 30.22 5.88
C ALA A 351 -12.27 31.38 6.89
N GLY A 352 -11.18 31.68 7.61
CA GLY A 352 -11.13 32.71 8.64
C GLY A 352 -11.55 32.22 10.03
N ASN A 353 -11.82 30.93 10.22
CA ASN A 353 -12.19 30.32 11.50
C ASN A 353 -10.94 30.03 12.36
N VAL A 354 -10.15 31.07 12.60
CA VAL A 354 -8.80 30.99 13.20
C VAL A 354 -8.78 30.25 14.54
N ARG A 355 -9.80 30.46 15.39
CA ARG A 355 -9.90 29.80 16.70
C ARG A 355 -10.04 28.28 16.56
N VAL A 356 -10.95 27.83 15.71
CA VAL A 356 -11.20 26.39 15.46
C VAL A 356 -9.93 25.73 14.92
N ALA A 357 -9.29 26.35 13.92
CA ALA A 357 -8.05 25.82 13.36
C ALA A 357 -6.89 25.79 14.39
N THR A 358 -6.84 26.75 15.32
CA THR A 358 -5.83 26.78 16.39
C THR A 358 -6.06 25.66 17.41
N ASP A 359 -7.32 25.38 17.77
CA ASP A 359 -7.66 24.29 18.69
C ASP A 359 -7.28 22.93 18.07
N MET A 360 -7.57 22.73 16.79
CA MET A 360 -7.19 21.52 16.06
C MET A 360 -5.68 21.38 15.86
N LEU A 361 -4.96 22.49 15.66
CA LEU A 361 -3.49 22.49 15.63
C LEU A 361 -2.91 21.99 16.96
N ALA A 362 -3.44 22.45 18.09
CA ALA A 362 -2.99 22.01 19.41
C ALA A 362 -3.21 20.51 19.62
N GLU A 363 -4.33 19.98 19.12
CA GLU A 363 -4.59 18.54 19.12
C GLU A 363 -3.55 17.77 18.28
N LEU A 364 -3.25 18.23 17.06
CA LEU A 364 -2.25 17.59 16.19
C LEU A 364 -0.85 17.61 16.81
N GLN A 365 -0.47 18.72 17.45
CA GLN A 365 0.80 18.83 18.16
C GLN A 365 0.88 17.85 19.33
N ALA A 366 -0.16 17.79 20.17
CA ALA A 366 -0.21 16.83 21.27
C ALA A 366 -0.15 15.37 20.78
N ARG A 367 -0.84 15.04 19.67
CA ARG A 367 -0.78 13.70 19.08
C ARG A 367 0.64 13.33 18.64
N PHE A 368 1.31 14.27 17.96
CA PHE A 368 2.69 14.10 17.50
C PHE A 368 3.66 13.90 18.68
N GLU A 369 3.57 14.76 19.71
CA GLU A 369 4.45 14.73 20.87
C GLU A 369 4.29 13.47 21.71
N HIS A 370 3.07 12.97 21.85
CA HIS A 370 2.78 11.71 22.54
C HIS A 370 3.03 10.46 21.67
N GLY A 371 3.44 10.61 20.41
CA GLY A 371 3.62 9.48 19.49
C GLY A 371 2.33 8.73 19.15
N SER A 372 1.17 9.35 19.40
CA SER A 372 -0.17 8.77 19.21
C SER A 372 -0.75 8.99 17.81
N GLY A 373 0.01 9.63 16.92
CA GLY A 373 -0.35 9.84 15.53
C GLY A 373 0.17 11.17 14.99
N GLY A 374 -0.10 11.43 13.72
CA GLY A 374 0.20 12.67 13.03
C GLY A 374 1.65 12.76 12.55
N THR A 375 1.94 13.85 11.83
CA THR A 375 3.26 14.15 11.26
C THR A 375 3.66 15.59 11.55
N ALA A 376 4.97 15.86 11.60
CA ALA A 376 5.47 17.23 11.71
C ALA A 376 5.05 18.07 10.48
N ALA A 377 4.91 17.43 9.32
CA ALA A 377 4.42 18.09 8.12
C ALA A 377 2.95 18.52 8.19
N GLU A 378 2.06 17.74 8.80
CA GLU A 378 0.66 18.15 9.05
C GLU A 378 0.60 19.39 9.95
N VAL A 379 1.38 19.40 11.04
CA VAL A 379 1.50 20.55 11.94
C VAL A 379 2.01 21.78 11.18
N ALA A 380 3.05 21.62 10.36
CA ALA A 380 3.60 22.69 9.53
C ALA A 380 2.56 23.27 8.55
N ALA A 381 1.74 22.41 7.93
CA ALA A 381 0.74 22.83 6.95
C ALA A 381 -0.37 23.68 7.60
N VAL A 382 -0.82 23.31 8.79
CA VAL A 382 -1.82 24.09 9.54
C VAL A 382 -1.23 25.41 10.03
N GLN A 383 0.00 25.42 10.54
CA GLN A 383 0.71 26.65 10.93
C GLN A 383 0.81 27.63 9.75
N LEU A 384 1.14 27.11 8.56
CA LEU A 384 1.20 27.92 7.34
C LEU A 384 -0.17 28.49 6.96
N ALA A 385 -1.23 27.69 7.05
CA ALA A 385 -2.60 28.13 6.79
C ALA A 385 -3.08 29.22 7.77
N LEU A 386 -2.57 29.21 9.01
CA LEU A 386 -2.79 30.26 10.02
C LEU A 386 -1.91 31.51 9.81
N GLY A 387 -1.06 31.53 8.78
CA GLY A 387 -0.15 32.64 8.47
C GLY A 387 1.16 32.63 9.28
N ARG A 388 1.42 31.59 10.09
CA ARG A 388 2.60 31.47 10.96
C ARG A 388 3.75 30.83 10.18
N LYS A 389 4.33 31.61 9.25
CA LYS A 389 5.33 31.11 8.29
C LYS A 389 6.60 30.57 8.93
N GLN A 390 7.11 31.20 9.99
CA GLN A 390 8.33 30.75 10.66
C GLN A 390 8.10 29.40 11.36
N ASP A 391 7.05 29.30 12.17
CA ASP A 391 6.66 28.03 12.81
C ASP A 391 6.46 26.92 11.77
N ALA A 392 5.84 27.22 10.63
CA ALA A 392 5.68 26.25 9.55
C ALA A 392 7.04 25.75 9.02
N LEU A 393 8.01 26.63 8.80
CA LEU A 393 9.35 26.25 8.36
C LEU A 393 10.10 25.41 9.41
N ASP A 394 9.95 25.73 10.69
CA ASP A 394 10.58 25.00 11.79
C ASP A 394 10.03 23.56 11.86
N TRP A 395 8.71 23.41 11.79
CA TRP A 395 8.05 22.10 11.76
C TRP A 395 8.34 21.32 10.47
N LEU A 396 8.44 21.99 9.32
CA LEU A 396 8.80 21.34 8.07
C LEU A 396 10.26 20.86 8.07
N THR A 397 11.16 21.62 8.70
CA THR A 397 12.55 21.19 8.93
C THR A 397 12.60 19.94 9.79
N LYS A 398 11.75 19.86 10.82
CA LYS A 398 11.59 18.65 11.65
C LYS A 398 11.13 17.46 10.80
N SER A 399 10.09 17.61 9.97
CA SER A 399 9.60 16.59 9.03
C SER A 399 10.71 16.05 8.12
N VAL A 400 11.50 16.94 7.52
CA VAL A 400 12.61 16.55 6.64
C VAL A 400 13.72 15.86 7.41
N THR A 401 13.97 16.24 8.67
CA THR A 401 14.99 15.59 9.50
C THR A 401 14.54 14.19 9.96
N THR A 402 13.28 14.03 10.34
CA THR A 402 12.72 12.74 10.81
C THR A 402 12.46 11.75 9.69
N GLY A 403 12.30 12.20 8.43
CA GLY A 403 12.06 11.30 7.30
C GLY A 403 10.63 10.99 7.01
N GLU A 404 9.76 11.93 7.33
CA GLU A 404 8.38 11.85 6.92
C GLU A 404 8.30 11.89 5.39
N SER A 405 7.36 11.11 4.85
CA SER A 405 7.17 10.92 3.40
C SER A 405 6.88 12.24 2.67
N GLU A 406 6.28 13.20 3.36
CA GLU A 406 5.94 14.54 2.82
C GLU A 406 7.18 15.31 2.35
N ALA A 407 8.38 15.01 2.87
CA ALA A 407 9.62 15.60 2.38
C ALA A 407 9.83 15.38 0.87
N GLY A 408 9.39 14.23 0.34
CA GLY A 408 9.48 13.95 -1.10
C GLY A 408 8.47 14.72 -1.95
N TYR A 409 7.55 15.48 -1.35
CA TYR A 409 6.48 16.20 -2.02
C TYR A 409 6.60 17.72 -1.90
N LEU A 410 7.58 18.26 -1.16
CA LEU A 410 7.71 19.70 -0.88
C LEU A 410 7.68 20.57 -2.14
N LYS A 411 8.35 20.13 -3.20
CA LYS A 411 8.43 20.88 -4.47
C LYS A 411 7.09 20.96 -5.22
N ILE A 412 6.23 19.95 -5.06
CA ILE A 412 5.04 19.79 -5.89
C ILE A 412 3.73 20.08 -5.14
N ASN A 413 3.67 19.79 -3.84
CA ASN A 413 2.42 19.88 -3.08
C ASN A 413 1.94 21.35 -2.99
N PRO A 414 0.72 21.69 -3.46
CA PRO A 414 0.20 23.06 -3.45
C PRO A 414 0.05 23.66 -2.06
N ARG A 415 -0.01 22.83 -0.99
CA ARG A 415 -0.08 23.35 0.38
C ARG A 415 1.12 24.22 0.76
N TRP A 416 2.26 24.04 0.12
CA TRP A 416 3.49 24.79 0.38
C TRP A 416 3.69 26.04 -0.50
N ASP A 417 2.73 26.38 -1.37
CA ASP A 417 2.88 27.47 -2.34
C ASP A 417 3.28 28.81 -1.71
N ALA A 418 2.78 29.11 -0.51
CA ALA A 418 3.08 30.36 0.20
C ALA A 418 4.53 30.47 0.73
N LEU A 419 5.31 29.38 0.69
CA LEU A 419 6.72 29.31 1.07
C LEU A 419 7.67 29.24 -0.14
N ARG A 420 7.18 28.92 -1.34
CA ARG A 420 8.00 28.79 -2.55
C ARG A 420 8.68 30.12 -2.89
N GLY A 421 9.94 30.05 -3.31
CA GLY A 421 10.77 31.23 -3.58
C GLY A 421 11.37 31.90 -2.33
N THR A 422 11.04 31.45 -1.12
CA THR A 422 11.75 31.90 0.08
C THR A 422 13.08 31.15 0.24
N PRO A 423 14.20 31.82 0.59
CA PRO A 423 15.50 31.15 0.70
C PRO A 423 15.50 29.93 1.64
N ALA A 424 14.79 30.02 2.78
CA ALA A 424 14.71 28.93 3.76
C ALA A 424 13.98 27.70 3.20
N PHE A 425 12.87 27.88 2.47
CA PHE A 425 12.15 26.77 1.87
C PHE A 425 12.95 26.11 0.73
N GLU A 426 13.60 26.90 -0.12
CA GLU A 426 14.41 26.36 -1.21
C GLU A 426 15.66 25.61 -0.71
N GLU A 427 16.26 26.04 0.41
CA GLU A 427 17.29 25.27 1.11
C GLU A 427 16.73 23.94 1.62
N LEU A 428 15.54 23.97 2.24
CA LEU A 428 14.91 22.76 2.75
C LEU A 428 14.61 21.76 1.63
N VAL A 429 14.07 22.21 0.49
CA VAL A 429 13.85 21.36 -0.69
C VAL A 429 15.18 20.75 -1.18
N ARG A 430 16.26 21.53 -1.25
CA ARG A 430 17.59 21.02 -1.65
C ARG A 430 18.19 20.05 -0.64
N SER A 431 17.78 20.11 0.63
CA SER A 431 18.22 19.18 1.67
C SER A 431 17.58 17.79 1.56
N VAL A 432 16.47 17.65 0.82
CA VAL A 432 15.82 16.37 0.52
C VAL A 432 16.68 15.62 -0.51
N ARG A 433 17.61 14.82 -0.01
CA ARG A 433 18.60 14.09 -0.80
C ARG A 433 18.72 12.63 -0.32
N PRO A 434 19.33 11.74 -1.12
CA PRO A 434 19.56 10.35 -0.75
C PRO A 434 20.11 10.23 0.67
N ARG A 435 19.39 9.52 1.53
CA ARG A 435 19.79 9.33 2.92
C ARG A 435 20.79 8.19 3.01
N THR A 436 22.00 8.47 3.50
CA THR A 436 23.09 7.50 3.65
C THR A 436 22.70 6.32 4.53
#